data_AF-A0A923J8H3-F1
#
_entry.id   AF-A0A923J8H3-F1
#
_cell.length_a   1.000
_cell.length_b   1.000
_cell.length_c   1.000
_cell.angle_alpha   90.00
_cell.angle_beta   90.00
_cell.angle_gamma   90.00
#
_symmetry.space_group_name_H-M   'P 1'
#
loop_
_entity.id
_entity.type
_entity.pdbx_description
1 polymer ?
#
loop_
_entity_poly.entity_id
_entity_poly.type
_entity_poly.pdbx_seq_one_letter_code
_entity_poly.pdbx_strand_id
1 'polypeptide(L)'
;MTGFVLGLLSVLFAWIPIIGVIAWPLSILGLIFAVLGWLRVRKGVANNKGLAIAGTVLSAIGLVVCIAWVSAIATAEPTPLPTPVAVAPPPPAAVVPPAPVAPAPVASAPGPEAVTAPEPEVEAPASQEVTYRITGSGKATSITYAKENFGQEQANGVSLPWSKTVEFPDSGFTVMTVVAQSASGSADNEITCEILRGGKLVTSSSSSGPYAVVTCSGS
;
A
#
# COMPACT_ATOMS: atom_id res chain seq x y z
N MET A 1 10.46 -36.38 16.34
CA MET A 1 8.99 -36.22 16.23
C MET A 1 8.60 -34.76 16.06
N THR A 2 9.19 -33.82 16.79
CA THR A 2 8.96 -32.37 16.63
C THR A 2 9.28 -31.83 15.22
N GLY A 3 10.35 -32.31 14.57
CA GLY A 3 10.71 -31.88 13.21
C GLY A 3 9.68 -32.18 12.11
N PHE A 4 8.84 -33.21 12.28
CA PHE A 4 7.77 -33.55 11.32
C PHE A 4 6.59 -32.58 11.43
N VAL A 5 6.22 -32.22 12.66
CA VAL A 5 5.11 -31.31 12.96
C VAL A 5 5.49 -29.88 12.54
N LEU A 6 6.73 -29.44 12.77
CA LEU A 6 7.20 -28.13 12.28
C LEU A 6 7.30 -28.06 10.76
N GLY A 7 7.68 -29.16 10.09
CA GLY A 7 7.69 -29.24 8.62
C GLY A 7 6.29 -29.15 8.02
N LEU A 8 5.31 -29.86 8.58
CA LEU A 8 3.93 -29.82 8.11
C LEU A 8 3.27 -28.44 8.35
N LEU A 9 3.52 -27.84 9.52
CA LEU A 9 3.02 -26.50 9.85
C LEU A 9 3.63 -25.42 8.96
N SER A 10 4.90 -25.56 8.55
CA SER A 10 5.57 -24.67 7.60
C SER A 10 4.91 -24.70 6.21
N VAL A 11 4.57 -25.89 5.70
CA VAL A 11 3.88 -26.05 4.41
C VAL A 11 2.46 -25.47 4.44
N LEU A 12 1.76 -25.63 5.57
CA LEU A 12 0.42 -25.05 5.75
C LEU A 12 0.46 -23.52 5.86
N PHE A 13 1.47 -22.94 6.51
CA PHE A 13 1.62 -21.49 6.65
C PHE A 13 2.20 -20.80 5.39
N ALA A 14 2.82 -21.54 4.47
CA ALA A 14 3.38 -21.02 3.22
C ALA A 14 2.32 -20.51 2.22
N TRP A 15 1.02 -20.79 2.44
CA TRP A 15 -0.08 -20.27 1.63
C TRP A 15 -0.39 -18.78 1.93
N ILE A 16 0.24 -18.16 2.93
CA ILE A 16 0.06 -16.74 3.27
C ILE A 16 1.27 -15.94 2.73
N PRO A 17 1.12 -15.18 1.62
CA PRO A 17 2.22 -14.55 0.89
C PRO A 17 2.99 -13.45 1.65
N ILE A 18 2.50 -13.01 2.82
CA ILE A 18 3.18 -12.00 3.67
C ILE A 18 4.34 -12.62 4.47
N ILE A 19 4.43 -13.94 4.57
CA ILE A 19 5.45 -14.66 5.37
C ILE A 19 6.77 -14.88 4.60
N GLY A 20 6.82 -14.53 3.31
CA GLY A 20 8.02 -14.68 2.47
C GLY A 20 9.29 -14.01 3.02
N VAL A 21 9.16 -12.94 3.81
CA VAL A 21 10.29 -12.24 4.43
C VAL A 21 10.85 -13.01 5.64
N ILE A 22 10.01 -13.76 6.38
CA ILE A 22 10.42 -14.58 7.53
C ILE A 22 10.93 -15.96 7.05
N ALA A 23 10.55 -16.38 5.83
CA ALA A 23 10.97 -17.64 5.23
C ALA A 23 12.47 -17.67 4.89
N TRP A 24 13.10 -16.52 4.62
CA TRP A 24 14.52 -16.44 4.26
C TRP A 24 15.46 -16.99 5.35
N PRO A 25 15.38 -16.55 6.62
CA PRO A 25 16.18 -17.13 7.69
C PRO A 25 15.77 -18.58 8.03
N LEU A 26 14.48 -18.93 7.96
CA LEU A 26 14.02 -20.31 8.19
C LEU A 26 14.54 -21.29 7.13
N SER A 27 14.65 -20.86 5.87
CA SER A 27 15.19 -21.65 4.77
C SER A 27 16.69 -21.95 4.97
N ILE A 28 17.45 -20.97 5.44
CA ILE A 28 18.88 -21.16 5.77
C ILE A 28 19.03 -22.16 6.92
N LEU A 29 18.23 -22.04 7.97
CA LEU A 29 18.23 -23.01 9.07
C LEU A 29 17.80 -24.41 8.60
N GLY A 30 16.78 -24.50 7.75
CA GLY A 30 16.33 -25.75 7.14
C GLY A 30 17.41 -26.43 6.31
N LEU A 31 18.18 -25.66 5.53
CA LEU A 31 19.32 -26.15 4.78
C LEU A 31 20.43 -26.69 5.70
N ILE A 32 20.73 -25.98 6.79
CA ILE A 32 21.72 -26.42 7.79
C ILE A 32 21.28 -27.74 8.44
N PHE A 33 20.01 -27.86 8.84
CA PHE A 33 19.50 -29.11 9.41
C PHE A 33 19.50 -30.26 8.38
N ALA A 34 19.24 -29.98 7.10
CA ALA A 34 19.34 -30.96 6.03
C ALA A 34 20.79 -31.44 5.82
N VAL A 35 21.76 -30.52 5.83
CA VAL A 35 23.19 -30.83 5.70
C VAL A 35 23.70 -31.65 6.90
N LEU A 36 23.31 -31.28 8.13
CA LEU A 36 23.69 -32.03 9.33
C LEU A 36 23.04 -33.42 9.37
N GLY A 37 21.79 -33.54 8.91
CA GLY A 37 21.13 -34.83 8.71
C GLY A 37 21.88 -35.72 7.72
N TRP A 38 22.31 -35.17 6.59
CA TRP A 38 23.10 -35.88 5.58
C TRP A 38 24.46 -36.36 6.12
N LEU A 39 25.16 -35.52 6.88
CA LEU A 39 26.44 -35.88 7.50
C LEU A 39 26.28 -36.97 8.58
N ARG A 40 25.14 -37.00 9.27
CA ARG A 40 24.81 -38.05 10.25
C ARG A 40 24.55 -39.40 9.57
N VAL A 41 23.88 -39.40 8.40
CA VAL A 41 23.65 -40.61 7.57
C VAL A 41 24.98 -41.17 7.05
N ARG A 42 25.91 -40.30 6.60
CA ARG A 42 27.24 -40.73 6.14
C ARG A 42 28.10 -41.39 7.23
N LYS A 43 27.85 -41.13 8.51
CA LYS A 43 28.62 -41.70 9.63
C LYS A 43 28.09 -43.04 10.15
N GLY A 44 26.99 -43.57 9.61
CA GLY A 44 26.55 -44.96 9.88
C GLY A 44 26.12 -45.27 11.31
N VAL A 45 25.77 -44.27 12.13
CA VAL A 45 25.61 -44.41 13.61
C VAL A 45 24.17 -44.74 14.06
N ALA A 46 23.31 -45.34 13.23
CA ALA A 46 21.98 -45.76 13.70
C ALA A 46 21.46 -47.03 13.02
N ASN A 47 21.26 -48.04 13.86
CA ASN A 47 20.89 -49.42 13.60
C ASN A 47 19.37 -49.68 13.60
N ASN A 48 18.54 -48.64 13.50
CA ASN A 48 17.08 -48.78 13.36
C ASN A 48 16.67 -48.52 11.90
N LYS A 49 17.00 -49.50 11.06
CA LYS A 49 16.88 -49.46 9.59
C LYS A 49 15.51 -48.96 9.12
N GLY A 50 14.41 -49.37 9.77
CA GLY A 50 13.05 -49.02 9.33
C GLY A 50 12.73 -47.52 9.39
N LEU A 51 13.05 -46.86 10.51
CA LEU A 51 12.72 -45.44 10.70
C LEU A 51 13.69 -44.51 9.93
N ALA A 52 14.95 -44.93 9.79
CA ALA A 52 15.94 -44.21 8.99
C ALA A 52 15.61 -44.27 7.48
N ILE A 53 15.20 -45.44 6.99
CA ILE A 53 14.79 -45.62 5.58
C ILE A 53 13.47 -44.88 5.31
N ALA A 54 12.48 -44.95 6.21
CA ALA A 54 11.26 -44.17 6.06
C ALA A 54 11.54 -42.66 6.03
N GLY A 55 12.48 -42.19 6.87
CA GLY A 55 12.92 -40.79 6.90
C GLY A 55 13.64 -40.36 5.62
N THR A 56 14.51 -41.19 5.05
CA THR A 56 15.21 -40.87 3.79
C THR A 56 14.27 -40.89 2.60
N VAL A 57 13.36 -41.86 2.53
CA VAL A 57 12.36 -41.95 1.45
C VAL A 57 11.40 -40.77 1.51
N LEU A 58 10.90 -40.42 2.69
CA LEU A 58 10.00 -39.27 2.84
C LEU A 58 10.72 -37.95 2.56
N SER A 59 11.99 -37.82 2.93
CA SER A 59 12.81 -36.66 2.59
C SER A 59 13.12 -36.56 1.10
N ALA A 60 13.32 -37.70 0.41
CA ALA A 60 13.52 -37.72 -1.04
C ALA A 60 12.25 -37.30 -1.77
N ILE A 61 11.08 -37.81 -1.34
CA ILE A 61 9.78 -37.40 -1.89
C ILE A 61 9.54 -35.91 -1.62
N GLY A 62 9.80 -35.43 -0.40
CA GLY A 62 9.67 -34.01 -0.04
C GLY A 62 10.58 -33.11 -0.88
N LEU A 63 11.81 -33.54 -1.17
CA LEU A 63 12.75 -32.82 -2.02
C LEU A 63 12.29 -32.82 -3.49
N VAL A 64 11.75 -33.92 -4.00
CA VAL A 64 11.16 -33.98 -5.35
C VAL A 64 9.96 -33.06 -5.46
N VAL A 65 9.06 -33.06 -4.47
CA VAL A 65 7.92 -32.13 -4.41
C VAL A 65 8.40 -30.69 -4.29
N CYS A 66 9.44 -30.43 -3.50
CA CYS A 66 10.03 -29.10 -3.35
C CYS A 66 10.65 -28.61 -4.68
N ILE A 67 11.40 -29.46 -5.38
CA ILE A 67 11.95 -29.16 -6.71
C ILE A 67 10.82 -28.95 -7.73
N ALA A 68 9.76 -29.77 -7.71
CA ALA A 68 8.60 -29.61 -8.58
C ALA A 68 7.86 -28.28 -8.32
N TRP A 69 7.75 -27.87 -7.05
CA TRP A 69 7.15 -26.59 -6.67
C TRP A 69 8.04 -25.39 -7.01
N VAL A 70 9.35 -25.48 -6.73
CA VAL A 70 10.33 -24.45 -7.10
C VAL A 70 10.41 -24.30 -8.61
N SER A 71 10.32 -25.38 -9.38
CA SER A 71 10.28 -25.32 -10.85
C SER A 71 8.96 -24.74 -11.37
N ALA A 72 7.83 -24.96 -10.70
CA ALA A 72 6.57 -24.30 -11.02
C ALA A 72 6.59 -22.78 -10.73
N ILE A 73 7.37 -22.33 -9.73
CA ILE A 73 7.59 -20.90 -9.47
C ILE A 73 8.65 -20.32 -10.42
N ALA A 74 9.63 -21.10 -10.85
CA ALA A 74 10.67 -20.64 -11.79
C ALA A 74 10.16 -20.48 -13.23
N THR A 75 8.95 -20.96 -13.55
CA THR A 75 8.23 -20.61 -14.78
C THR A 75 7.39 -19.34 -14.65
N ALA A 76 7.35 -18.71 -13.48
CA ALA A 76 7.06 -17.29 -13.43
C ALA A 76 8.34 -16.58 -13.88
N GLU A 77 8.40 -16.29 -15.18
CA GLU A 77 9.23 -15.21 -15.68
C GLU A 77 9.08 -14.03 -14.70
N PRO A 78 10.17 -13.33 -14.33
CA PRO A 78 10.00 -12.04 -13.65
C PRO A 78 9.08 -11.27 -14.58
N THR A 79 7.82 -11.07 -14.16
CA THR A 79 6.84 -10.30 -14.92
C THR A 79 7.63 -9.07 -15.33
N PRO A 80 7.90 -8.85 -16.62
CA PRO A 80 8.65 -7.68 -17.01
C PRO A 80 7.89 -6.56 -16.36
N LEU A 81 8.57 -5.83 -15.44
CA LEU A 81 8.09 -4.53 -14.99
C LEU A 81 7.57 -3.88 -16.26
N PRO A 82 6.33 -3.34 -16.27
CA PRO A 82 5.76 -2.77 -17.47
C PRO A 82 6.88 -1.91 -18.06
N THR A 83 7.45 -2.39 -19.17
CA THR A 83 8.36 -1.58 -19.94
C THR A 83 7.52 -0.33 -20.16
N PRO A 84 8.00 0.88 -19.88
CA PRO A 84 7.23 2.07 -20.19
C PRO A 84 6.95 1.95 -21.68
N VAL A 85 5.75 1.46 -21.99
CA VAL A 85 5.19 1.45 -23.31
C VAL A 85 5.25 2.93 -23.60
N ALA A 86 6.11 3.30 -24.54
CA ALA A 86 6.03 4.61 -25.13
C ALA A 86 4.54 4.79 -25.41
N VAL A 87 3.89 5.63 -24.59
CA VAL A 87 2.47 5.91 -24.73
C VAL A 87 2.42 6.53 -26.10
N ALA A 88 2.05 5.71 -27.09
CA ALA A 88 1.59 6.20 -28.35
C ALA A 88 0.59 7.29 -27.96
N PRO A 89 0.79 8.54 -28.39
CA PRO A 89 -0.09 9.63 -28.01
C PRO A 89 -1.52 9.14 -28.22
N PRO A 90 -2.41 9.26 -27.22
CA PRO A 90 -3.80 8.85 -27.39
C PRO A 90 -4.29 9.49 -28.70
N PRO A 91 -4.92 8.71 -29.60
CA PRO A 91 -5.50 9.30 -30.80
C PRO A 91 -6.38 10.47 -30.35
N PRO A 92 -6.36 11.63 -31.05
CA PRO A 92 -7.16 12.77 -30.68
C PRO A 92 -8.63 12.43 -30.93
N ALA A 93 -9.23 11.73 -29.98
CA ALA A 93 -10.63 11.33 -29.98
C ALA A 93 -11.38 12.32 -29.11
N ALA A 94 -11.96 13.30 -29.81
CA ALA A 94 -13.16 14.04 -29.46
C ALA A 94 -13.19 14.69 -28.07
N VAL A 95 -12.92 15.99 -28.09
CA VAL A 95 -13.54 16.98 -27.23
C VAL A 95 -15.02 16.61 -27.06
N VAL A 96 -15.39 16.04 -25.92
CA VAL A 96 -16.77 16.07 -25.47
C VAL A 96 -16.97 17.51 -24.99
N PRO A 97 -17.74 18.35 -25.68
CA PRO A 97 -18.00 19.70 -25.21
C PRO A 97 -18.71 19.61 -23.84
N PRO A 98 -18.36 20.44 -22.85
CA PRO A 98 -19.14 20.53 -21.64
C PRO A 98 -20.56 20.96 -22.02
N ALA A 99 -21.54 20.15 -21.64
CA ALA A 99 -22.94 20.54 -21.75
C ALA A 99 -23.14 21.89 -21.01
N PRO A 100 -23.80 22.88 -21.64
CA PRO A 100 -23.99 24.19 -21.03
C PRO A 100 -25.00 24.05 -19.88
N VAL A 101 -24.52 24.10 -18.64
CA VAL A 101 -25.41 24.31 -17.50
C VAL A 101 -25.75 25.79 -17.49
N ALA A 102 -26.95 26.10 -17.96
CA ALA A 102 -27.52 27.44 -18.00
C ALA A 102 -27.55 28.08 -16.59
N PRO A 103 -27.41 29.42 -16.49
CA PRO A 103 -27.56 30.14 -15.23
C PRO A 103 -29.05 30.23 -14.86
N ALA A 104 -29.44 29.66 -13.72
CA ALA A 104 -30.74 29.94 -13.13
C ALA A 104 -30.69 31.30 -12.39
N PRO A 105 -31.59 32.25 -12.69
CA PRO A 105 -31.51 33.60 -12.13
C PRO A 105 -32.51 33.86 -10.99
N VAL A 106 -32.23 34.98 -10.32
CA VAL A 106 -33.09 35.88 -9.54
C VAL A 106 -33.33 35.60 -8.06
N ALA A 107 -32.73 36.51 -7.29
CA ALA A 107 -33.08 36.96 -5.96
C ALA A 107 -34.58 37.14 -5.67
N SER A 108 -34.95 37.01 -4.39
CA SER A 108 -35.99 37.82 -3.75
C SER A 108 -35.73 37.89 -2.24
N ALA A 109 -35.14 39.02 -1.84
CA ALA A 109 -35.52 39.97 -0.76
C ALA A 109 -36.12 39.50 0.60
N PRO A 110 -36.05 40.36 1.65
CA PRO A 110 -35.85 39.95 3.06
C PRO A 110 -37.05 40.14 4.03
N GLY A 111 -36.95 39.46 5.19
CA GLY A 111 -37.58 39.80 6.50
C GLY A 111 -38.73 38.88 6.95
N PRO A 112 -39.12 38.85 8.25
CA PRO A 112 -38.52 39.38 9.49
C PRO A 112 -38.28 38.30 10.59
N GLU A 113 -37.65 38.72 11.68
CA GLU A 113 -37.45 37.97 12.93
C GLU A 113 -38.69 37.22 13.45
N ALA A 114 -38.48 35.98 13.92
CA ALA A 114 -39.28 35.36 14.98
C ALA A 114 -38.37 34.47 15.84
N VAL A 115 -37.98 35.01 16.98
CA VAL A 115 -37.32 34.35 18.11
C VAL A 115 -38.16 33.17 18.59
N THR A 116 -37.58 31.99 18.87
CA THR A 116 -37.94 31.09 19.99
C THR A 116 -36.92 29.95 20.18
N ALA A 117 -36.39 29.90 21.41
CA ALA A 117 -35.75 28.79 22.16
C ALA A 117 -34.34 28.27 21.75
N PRO A 118 -33.38 28.15 22.72
CA PRO A 118 -32.09 27.52 22.47
C PRO A 118 -32.27 26.00 22.39
N GLU A 119 -32.09 25.45 21.20
CA GLU A 119 -31.84 24.01 21.00
C GLU A 119 -30.53 23.66 21.71
N PRO A 120 -30.42 22.53 22.44
CA PRO A 120 -29.25 22.26 23.26
C PRO A 120 -28.00 22.28 22.38
N GLU A 121 -26.95 22.95 22.85
CA GLU A 121 -25.59 22.79 22.35
C GLU A 121 -25.30 21.28 22.30
N VAL A 122 -25.46 20.69 21.13
CA VAL A 122 -24.77 19.46 20.78
C VAL A 122 -23.32 19.90 20.71
N GLU A 123 -22.62 19.70 21.82
CA GLU A 123 -21.18 19.80 21.92
C GLU A 123 -20.61 19.12 20.67
N ALA A 124 -20.06 19.93 19.75
CA ALA A 124 -19.49 19.43 18.51
C ALA A 124 -18.50 18.31 18.91
N PRO A 125 -18.60 17.10 18.33
CA PRO A 125 -17.63 16.06 18.66
C PRO A 125 -16.26 16.68 18.41
N ALA A 126 -15.37 16.64 19.41
CA ALA A 126 -14.03 17.18 19.28
C ALA A 126 -13.48 16.70 17.94
N SER A 127 -13.25 17.63 17.01
CA SER A 127 -12.78 17.34 15.67
C SER A 127 -11.44 18.03 15.49
N GLN A 128 -10.54 17.33 14.82
CA GLN A 128 -9.24 17.86 14.47
C GLN A 128 -9.21 18.14 12.97
N GLU A 129 -8.77 19.35 12.63
CA GLU A 129 -8.56 19.74 11.24
C GLU A 129 -7.22 19.18 10.76
N VAL A 130 -7.28 18.43 9.68
CA VAL A 130 -6.10 17.89 8.99
C VAL A 130 -6.01 18.51 7.61
N THR A 131 -4.91 19.21 7.36
CA THR A 131 -4.64 19.85 6.08
C THR A 131 -3.59 19.06 5.33
N TYR A 132 -3.96 18.54 4.17
CA TYR A 132 -3.05 17.95 3.20
C TYR A 132 -2.60 19.01 2.22
N ARG A 133 -1.30 19.23 2.12
CA ARG A 133 -0.72 20.20 1.20
C ARG A 133 0.29 19.52 0.29
N ILE A 134 0.09 19.67 -1.02
CA ILE A 134 0.96 19.10 -2.04
C ILE A 134 1.52 20.26 -2.86
N THR A 135 2.85 20.35 -2.91
CA THR A 135 3.57 21.34 -3.70
C THR A 135 4.39 20.61 -4.77
N GLY A 136 4.56 21.25 -5.92
CA GLY A 136 5.30 20.67 -7.04
C GLY A 136 5.06 21.45 -8.31
N SER A 137 5.70 21.02 -9.38
CA SER A 137 5.60 21.69 -10.68
C SER A 137 4.46 21.14 -11.53
N GLY A 138 3.65 22.03 -12.12
CA GLY A 138 2.63 21.66 -13.10
C GLY A 138 1.34 21.10 -12.50
N LYS A 139 0.96 19.89 -12.91
CA LYS A 139 -0.28 19.21 -12.50
C LYS A 139 0.05 17.90 -11.79
N ALA A 140 -0.81 17.51 -10.86
CA ALA A 140 -0.82 16.16 -10.33
C ALA A 140 -1.77 15.29 -11.15
N THR A 141 -1.35 14.07 -11.49
CA THR A 141 -2.18 13.06 -12.15
C THR A 141 -3.33 12.67 -11.24
N SER A 142 -2.99 12.32 -10.00
CA SER A 142 -3.92 11.99 -8.94
C SER A 142 -3.34 12.37 -7.58
N ILE A 143 -4.19 12.87 -6.69
CA ILE A 143 -3.90 13.06 -5.27
C ILE A 143 -4.94 12.24 -4.51
N THR A 144 -4.49 11.23 -3.77
CA THR A 144 -5.34 10.38 -2.92
C THR A 144 -5.02 10.69 -1.48
N TYR A 145 -6.02 11.04 -0.67
CA TYR A 145 -5.86 11.40 0.73
C TYR A 145 -6.89 10.69 1.60
N ALA A 146 -6.53 10.45 2.86
CA ALA A 146 -7.46 9.89 3.84
C ALA A 146 -8.51 10.92 4.28
N LYS A 147 -9.73 10.45 4.51
CA LYS A 147 -10.84 11.17 5.14
C LYS A 147 -11.28 10.48 6.43
N GLU A 148 -12.27 11.07 7.11
CA GLU A 148 -12.94 10.47 8.26
C GLU A 148 -13.34 8.99 8.04
N ASN A 149 -13.45 8.24 9.14
CA ASN A 149 -13.88 6.84 9.14
C ASN A 149 -13.00 5.90 8.29
N PHE A 150 -11.69 6.16 8.22
CA PHE A 150 -10.73 5.42 7.38
C PHE A 150 -11.06 5.43 5.88
N GLY A 151 -11.92 6.35 5.43
CA GLY A 151 -12.21 6.54 4.01
C GLY A 151 -11.03 7.19 3.29
N GLN A 152 -11.10 7.22 1.96
CA GLN A 152 -10.17 7.97 1.12
C GLN A 152 -10.95 8.72 0.04
N GLU A 153 -10.40 9.85 -0.41
CA GLU A 153 -10.91 10.62 -1.54
C GLU A 153 -9.77 10.89 -2.51
N GLN A 154 -10.10 11.04 -3.79
CA GLN A 154 -9.14 11.24 -4.87
C GLN A 154 -9.50 12.45 -5.72
N ALA A 155 -8.51 13.29 -6.01
CA ALA A 155 -8.60 14.40 -6.94
C ALA A 155 -7.68 14.16 -8.14
N ASN A 156 -8.22 14.26 -9.36
CA ASN A 156 -7.50 13.94 -10.60
C ASN A 156 -7.25 15.20 -11.45
N GLY A 157 -6.06 15.30 -12.05
CA GLY A 157 -5.71 16.38 -12.99
C GLY A 157 -5.61 17.79 -12.38
N VAL A 158 -5.44 17.89 -11.06
CA VAL A 158 -5.39 19.16 -10.33
C VAL A 158 -4.06 19.88 -10.52
N SER A 159 -4.09 21.21 -10.53
CA SER A 159 -2.87 22.04 -10.57
C SER A 159 -2.20 22.09 -9.20
N LEU A 160 -0.87 22.03 -9.19
CA LEU A 160 -0.05 22.25 -8.00
C LEU A 160 0.32 23.75 -7.90
N PRO A 161 0.42 24.32 -6.69
CA PRO A 161 0.23 23.69 -5.39
C PRO A 161 -1.26 23.47 -5.06
N TRP A 162 -1.56 22.32 -4.45
CA TRP A 162 -2.91 21.92 -4.04
C TRP A 162 -2.98 21.79 -2.52
N SER A 163 -4.13 22.15 -1.93
CA SER A 163 -4.37 22.05 -0.50
C SER A 163 -5.81 21.64 -0.22
N LYS A 164 -6.00 20.76 0.76
CA LYS A 164 -7.33 20.32 1.21
C LYS A 164 -7.34 20.10 2.71
N THR A 165 -8.34 20.69 3.35
CA THR A 165 -8.62 20.48 4.77
C THR A 165 -9.74 19.46 4.90
N VAL A 166 -9.55 18.49 5.79
CA VAL A 166 -10.53 17.47 6.15
C VAL A 166 -10.63 17.42 7.66
N GLU A 167 -11.85 17.34 8.16
CA GLU A 167 -12.12 17.20 9.58
C GLU A 167 -12.15 15.72 9.96
N PHE A 168 -11.49 15.38 11.07
CA PHE A 168 -11.48 14.05 11.63
C PHE A 168 -12.04 14.09 13.04
N PRO A 169 -12.78 13.06 13.49
CA PRO A 169 -13.14 12.94 14.90
C PRO A 169 -11.87 12.77 15.75
N ASP A 170 -11.84 13.40 16.91
CA ASP A 170 -10.76 13.31 17.88
C ASP A 170 -10.91 12.01 18.68
N SER A 171 -10.60 10.90 18.00
CA SER A 171 -10.69 9.54 18.54
C SER A 171 -9.38 9.04 19.14
N GLY A 172 -8.38 9.90 19.33
CA GLY A 172 -7.04 9.56 19.83
C GLY A 172 -6.15 8.76 18.87
N PHE A 173 -6.73 8.09 17.86
CA PHE A 173 -6.03 7.42 16.78
C PHE A 173 -6.62 7.85 15.44
N THR A 174 -5.83 8.54 14.62
CA THR A 174 -6.25 9.00 13.28
C THR A 174 -5.12 8.80 12.30
N VAL A 175 -5.32 7.86 11.36
CA VAL A 175 -4.35 7.61 10.30
C VAL A 175 -4.53 8.66 9.21
N MET A 176 -3.56 9.56 9.11
CA MET A 176 -3.52 10.61 8.10
C MET A 176 -2.50 10.20 7.05
N THR A 177 -2.96 10.02 5.81
CA THR A 177 -2.11 9.63 4.68
C THR A 177 -2.49 10.41 3.43
N VAL A 178 -1.49 10.79 2.66
CA VAL A 178 -1.66 11.39 1.33
C VAL A 178 -0.61 10.86 0.38
N VAL A 179 -1.05 10.49 -0.81
CA VAL A 179 -0.22 10.05 -1.93
C VAL A 179 -0.52 10.96 -3.12
N ALA A 180 0.52 11.54 -3.69
CA ALA A 180 0.39 12.39 -4.88
C ALA A 180 1.36 11.95 -5.96
N GLN A 181 0.88 11.96 -7.21
CA GLN A 181 1.70 11.69 -8.39
C GLN A 181 1.78 12.95 -9.26
N SER A 182 2.98 13.39 -9.58
CA SER A 182 3.20 14.46 -10.56
C SER A 182 2.87 13.96 -11.97
N ALA A 183 2.18 14.77 -12.77
CA ALA A 183 1.97 14.53 -14.19
C ALA A 183 3.18 14.96 -15.04
N SER A 184 4.20 15.58 -14.43
CA SER A 184 5.39 16.05 -15.11
C SER A 184 6.36 14.89 -15.39
N GLY A 185 6.66 14.67 -16.67
CA GLY A 185 7.67 13.70 -17.12
C GLY A 185 9.10 14.22 -17.09
N SER A 186 9.34 15.40 -16.52
CA SER A 186 10.68 16.02 -16.47
C SER A 186 11.58 15.32 -15.44
N ALA A 187 12.86 15.16 -15.76
CA ALA A 187 13.85 14.63 -14.82
C ALA A 187 14.04 15.55 -13.60
N ASP A 188 13.91 16.85 -13.79
CA ASP A 188 14.03 17.87 -12.74
C ASP A 188 12.71 18.11 -11.97
N ASN A 189 11.68 17.29 -12.20
CA ASN A 189 10.42 17.42 -11.47
C ASN A 189 10.61 17.00 -10.00
N GLU A 190 10.16 17.85 -9.09
CA GLU A 190 10.08 17.57 -7.66
C GLU A 190 8.64 17.80 -7.18
N ILE A 191 8.18 16.90 -6.32
CA ILE A 191 6.88 16.97 -5.67
C ILE A 191 7.04 16.69 -4.17
N THR A 192 6.40 17.52 -3.37
CA THR A 192 6.50 17.50 -1.90
C THR A 192 5.11 17.41 -1.31
N CYS A 193 4.94 16.54 -0.33
CA CYS A 193 3.74 16.45 0.47
C CYS A 193 4.02 16.94 1.90
N GLU A 194 3.00 17.54 2.49
CA GLU A 194 2.97 18.00 3.86
C GLU A 194 1.61 17.65 4.46
N ILE A 195 1.61 17.14 5.69
CA ILE A 195 0.39 16.94 6.47
C ILE A 195 0.48 17.84 7.69
N LEU A 196 -0.53 18.69 7.87
CA LEU A 196 -0.66 19.57 9.02
C LEU A 196 -1.88 19.17 9.84
N ARG A 197 -1.78 19.24 11.17
CA ARG A 197 -2.89 19.03 12.11
C ARG A 197 -3.07 20.29 12.94
N GLY A 198 -4.24 20.93 12.88
CA GLY A 198 -4.50 22.21 13.54
C GLY A 198 -3.45 23.29 13.18
N GLY A 199 -2.99 23.29 11.93
CA GLY A 199 -1.95 24.20 11.44
C GLY A 199 -0.50 23.84 11.81
N LYS A 200 -0.26 22.80 12.61
CA LYS A 200 1.11 22.32 12.91
C LYS A 200 1.53 21.24 11.94
N LEU A 201 2.70 21.39 11.32
CA LEU A 201 3.29 20.36 10.46
C LEU A 201 3.55 19.07 11.27
N VAL A 202 2.91 17.98 10.86
CA VAL A 202 3.07 16.64 11.45
C VAL A 202 4.16 15.87 10.72
N THR A 203 4.08 15.86 9.40
CA THR A 203 5.03 15.16 8.54
C THR A 203 5.16 15.85 7.20
N SER A 204 6.33 15.67 6.57
CA SER A 204 6.64 16.16 5.24
C SER A 204 7.57 15.18 4.53
N SER A 205 7.39 15.00 3.24
CA SER A 205 8.26 14.17 2.41
C SER A 205 8.35 14.77 1.02
N SER A 206 9.50 14.59 0.35
CA SER A 206 9.71 15.04 -1.03
C SER A 206 10.20 13.89 -1.90
N SER A 207 9.88 13.97 -3.19
CA SER A 207 10.23 12.98 -4.20
C SER A 207 10.54 13.68 -5.52
N SER A 208 11.59 13.23 -6.19
CA SER A 208 12.08 13.86 -7.42
C SER A 208 12.22 12.81 -8.53
N GLY A 209 12.03 13.26 -9.78
CA GLY A 209 12.12 12.44 -10.98
C GLY A 209 10.89 12.55 -11.88
N PRO A 210 10.96 11.93 -13.08
CA PRO A 210 9.86 11.91 -14.02
C PRO A 210 8.67 11.14 -13.41
N TYR A 211 7.50 11.75 -13.44
CA TYR A 211 6.26 11.22 -12.84
C TYR A 211 6.42 10.87 -11.35
N ALA A 212 7.22 11.65 -10.61
CA ALA A 212 7.52 11.39 -9.22
C ALA A 212 6.25 11.20 -8.38
N VAL A 213 6.31 10.21 -7.49
CA VAL A 213 5.26 9.89 -6.52
C VAL A 213 5.80 10.19 -5.14
N VAL A 214 5.02 10.91 -4.34
CA VAL A 214 5.34 11.21 -2.95
C VAL A 214 4.24 10.67 -2.03
N THR A 215 4.63 10.18 -0.87
CA THR A 215 3.73 9.66 0.15
C THR A 215 4.07 10.27 1.49
N CYS A 216 3.06 10.82 2.16
CA CYS A 216 3.16 11.28 3.53
C CYS A 216 2.18 10.49 4.38
N SER A 217 2.63 10.03 5.54
CA SER A 217 1.78 9.33 6.51
C SER A 217 2.14 9.75 7.93
N GLY A 218 1.12 9.91 8.77
CA GLY A 218 1.24 10.22 10.19
C GLY A 218 0.07 9.64 10.99
N SER A 219 0.15 9.74 12.32
CA SER A 219 -0.86 9.27 13.28
C SER A 219 -1.09 10.28 14.38
#